data_AF-A0A521ZK94-F1
#
_entry.id   AF-A0A521ZK94-F1
#
_cell.length_a   1.000
_cell.length_b   1.000
_cell.length_c   1.000
_cell.angle_alpha   90.00
_cell.angle_beta   90.00
_cell.angle_gamma   90.00
#
_symmetry.space_group_name_H-M   'P 1'
#
loop_
_entity.id
_entity.type
_entity.pdbx_description
1 polymer ?
#
loop_
_entity_poly.entity_id
_entity_poly.type
_entity_poly.pdbx_seq_one_letter_code
_entity_poly.pdbx_strand_id
1 'polypeptide(L)'
;MSAIEQNILKALRELDTAVKGMATANPKPDLTPLFTRIDELAYQLPRTADPELLHFLQRKSYEKARQKLEGQAVTRGSCGR
;
A
#
# COMPACT_ATOMS: atom_id res chain seq x y z
N MET A 1 7.00 12.01 -6.27
CA MET A 1 6.88 11.08 -5.13
C MET A 1 7.37 11.76 -3.87
N SER A 2 6.47 12.08 -2.94
CA SER A 2 6.78 12.65 -1.63
C SER A 2 7.48 11.63 -0.72
N ALA A 3 8.09 12.11 0.38
CA ALA A 3 8.68 11.24 1.39
C ALA A 3 7.66 10.28 2.01
N ILE A 4 6.41 10.72 2.19
CA ILE A 4 5.31 9.90 2.73
C ILE A 4 4.94 8.79 1.75
N GLU A 5 4.78 9.11 0.47
CA GLU A 5 4.49 8.12 -0.58
C GLU A 5 5.58 7.05 -0.70
N GLN A 6 6.85 7.44 -0.56
CA GLN A 6 7.97 6.48 -0.55
C GLN A 6 7.94 5.57 0.69
N ASN A 7 7.61 6.12 1.86
CA ASN A 7 7.45 5.33 3.09
C ASN A 7 6.29 4.35 2.99
N ILE A 8 5.16 4.77 2.39
CA ILE A 8 4.01 3.89 2.13
C ILE A 8 4.44 2.78 1.17
N LEU A 9 5.10 3.11 0.06
CA LEU A 9 5.57 2.11 -0.89
C LEU A 9 6.49 1.08 -0.23
N LYS A 10 7.41 1.54 0.62
CA LYS A 10 8.31 0.65 1.36
C LYS A 10 7.53 -0.29 2.28
N ALA A 11 6.60 0.24 3.08
CA ALA A 11 5.78 -0.56 3.98
C ALA A 11 4.90 -1.58 3.22
N LEU A 12 4.35 -1.20 2.06
CA LEU A 12 3.58 -2.10 1.18
C LEU A 12 4.44 -3.23 0.61
N ARG A 13 5.70 -2.96 0.25
CA ARG A 13 6.65 -3.98 -0.21
C ARG A 13 7.08 -4.93 0.91
N GLU A 14 7.32 -4.39 2.10
CA GLU A 14 7.62 -5.17 3.31
C GLU A 14 6.45 -6.11 3.65
N LEU A 15 5.21 -5.60 3.59
CA LEU A 15 4.01 -6.41 3.77
C LEU A 15 3.90 -7.55 2.74
N ASP A 16 4.05 -7.25 1.45
CA ASP A 16 4.02 -8.27 0.39
C ASP A 16 5.11 -9.34 0.59
N THR A 17 6.31 -8.93 0.98
CA THR A 17 7.43 -9.84 1.25
C THR A 17 7.15 -10.72 2.47
N ALA A 18 6.61 -10.14 3.55
CA ALA A 18 6.25 -10.86 4.76
C ALA A 18 5.12 -11.86 4.51
N VAL A 19 4.10 -11.48 3.73
CA VAL A 19 2.99 -12.38 3.33
C VAL A 19 3.51 -13.52 2.45
N LYS A 20 4.40 -13.25 1.49
CA LYS A 20 5.02 -14.31 0.66
C LYS A 20 5.89 -15.25 1.49
N GLY A 21 6.60 -14.71 2.49
CA GLY A 21 7.41 -15.49 3.42
C GLY A 21 6.60 -16.25 4.47
N MET A 22 5.35 -15.87 4.75
CA MET A 22 4.52 -16.52 5.79
C MET A 22 4.26 -18.01 5.53
N ALA A 23 4.19 -18.41 4.26
CA ALA A 23 3.97 -19.82 3.91
C ALA A 23 5.13 -20.71 4.36
N THR A 24 6.34 -20.16 4.49
CA THR A 24 7.58 -20.89 4.82
C THR A 24 8.22 -20.46 6.13
N ALA A 25 7.78 -19.35 6.73
CA ALA A 25 8.33 -18.81 7.97
C ALA A 25 7.80 -19.51 9.22
N ASN A 26 8.72 -19.92 10.10
CA ASN A 26 8.42 -20.40 11.45
C ASN A 26 9.38 -19.72 12.45
N PRO A 27 8.90 -18.88 13.38
CA PRO A 27 7.49 -18.52 13.63
C PRO A 27 6.92 -17.56 12.58
N LYS A 28 5.58 -17.47 12.52
CA LYS A 28 4.88 -16.56 11.61
C LYS A 28 5.21 -15.09 11.97
N PRO A 29 5.60 -14.24 11.01
CA PRO A 29 5.84 -12.83 11.25
C PRO A 29 4.53 -12.08 11.57
N ASP A 30 4.59 -11.12 12.50
CA ASP A 30 3.46 -10.25 12.82
C ASP A 30 3.27 -9.14 11.77
N LEU A 31 2.11 -9.15 11.09
CA LEU A 31 1.76 -8.14 10.08
C LEU A 31 1.01 -6.94 10.67
N THR A 32 0.46 -7.07 11.88
CA THR A 32 -0.24 -6.01 12.62
C THR A 32 0.51 -4.67 12.65
N PRO A 33 1.82 -4.62 12.98
CA PRO A 33 2.55 -3.35 12.96
C PRO A 33 2.71 -2.78 11.55
N LEU A 34 2.77 -3.61 10.50
CA LEU A 34 2.86 -3.14 9.11
C LEU A 34 1.56 -2.47 8.67
N PHE A 35 0.41 -3.07 8.99
CA PHE A 35 -0.89 -2.45 8.70
C PHE A 35 -1.06 -1.11 9.40
N THR A 36 -0.74 -1.06 10.70
CA THR A 36 -0.81 0.17 11.51
C THR A 36 0.05 1.27 10.90
N ARG A 37 1.29 0.95 10.53
CA ARG A 37 2.22 1.90 9.90
C ARG A 37 1.71 2.42 8.56
N ILE A 38 1.09 1.56 7.74
CA ILE A 38 0.51 1.99 6.47
C ILE A 38 -0.66 2.95 6.71
N ASP A 39 -1.54 2.64 7.67
CA ASP A 39 -2.69 3.49 8.01
C ASP A 39 -2.25 4.86 8.56
N GLU A 40 -1.23 4.90 9.43
CA GLU A 40 -0.66 6.17 9.94
C GLU A 40 -0.05 7.03 8.83
N LEU A 41 0.68 6.39 7.90
CA LEU A 41 1.26 7.11 6.76
C LEU A 41 0.18 7.57 5.78
N ALA A 42 -0.88 6.77 5.59
CA ALA A 42 -2.02 7.13 4.78
C ALA A 42 -2.77 8.34 5.36
N TYR A 43 -2.88 8.44 6.69
CA TYR A 43 -3.49 9.58 7.37
C TYR A 43 -2.67 10.88 7.24
N GLN A 44 -1.34 10.75 7.09
CA GLN A 44 -0.44 11.87 6.87
C GLN A 44 -0.39 12.35 5.41
N LEU A 45 -0.98 11.60 4.46
CA LEU A 45 -1.03 12.04 3.07
C LEU A 45 -1.84 13.34 2.95
N PRO A 46 -1.31 14.36 2.24
CA PRO A 46 -2.07 15.56 1.97
C PRO A 46 -3.25 15.23 1.04
N ARG A 47 -4.34 15.98 1.16
CA ARG A 47 -5.51 15.86 0.26
C ARG A 47 -5.20 16.15 -1.21
N THR A 48 -4.04 16.75 -1.48
CA THR A 48 -3.51 16.98 -2.83
C THR A 48 -2.84 15.75 -3.43
N ALA A 49 -2.68 14.65 -2.66
CA ALA A 49 -2.19 13.38 -3.16
C ALA A 49 -3.17 12.75 -4.15
N ASP A 50 -2.71 11.77 -4.91
CA ASP A 50 -3.51 11.11 -5.94
C ASP A 50 -4.80 10.51 -5.32
N PRO A 51 -6.00 10.90 -5.81
CA PRO A 51 -7.26 10.45 -5.22
C PRO A 51 -7.47 8.93 -5.35
N GLU A 52 -6.89 8.28 -6.36
CA GLU A 52 -6.93 6.82 -6.47
C GLU A 52 -6.07 6.16 -5.40
N LEU A 53 -4.90 6.73 -5.09
CA LEU A 53 -4.05 6.25 -4.01
C LEU A 53 -4.77 6.33 -2.67
N LEU A 54 -5.39 7.47 -2.37
CA LEU A 54 -6.19 7.66 -1.16
C LEU A 54 -7.35 6.65 -1.09
N HIS A 55 -8.03 6.40 -2.22
CA HIS A 55 -9.10 5.41 -2.29
C HIS A 55 -8.59 3.99 -2.02
N PHE A 56 -7.47 3.59 -2.61
CA PHE A 56 -6.89 2.26 -2.39
C PHE A 56 -6.46 2.06 -0.94
N LEU A 57 -5.84 3.07 -0.32
CA LEU A 57 -5.44 3.02 1.09
C LEU A 57 -6.67 2.91 2.01
N GLN A 58 -7.71 3.72 1.78
CA GLN A 58 -8.97 3.64 2.56
C GLN A 58 -9.67 2.29 2.43
N ARG A 59 -9.61 1.66 1.24
CA ARG A 59 -10.20 0.33 1.01
C ARG A 59 -9.29 -0.83 1.41
N LYS A 60 -8.14 -0.54 2.04
CA LYS A 60 -7.11 -1.54 2.39
C LYS A 60 -6.65 -2.37 1.20
N SER A 61 -6.72 -1.78 0.00
CA SER A 61 -6.33 -2.40 -1.26
C SER A 61 -4.84 -2.17 -1.51
N TYR A 62 -4.01 -2.73 -0.62
CA TYR A 62 -2.57 -2.50 -0.55
C TYR A 62 -1.81 -2.86 -1.83
N GLU A 63 -2.21 -3.93 -2.52
CA GLU A 63 -1.60 -4.34 -3.80
C GLU A 63 -1.76 -3.27 -4.89
N LYS A 64 -2.98 -2.72 -5.04
CA LYS A 64 -3.27 -1.66 -6.00
C LYS A 64 -2.59 -0.35 -5.64
N ALA A 65 -2.56 0.00 -4.34
CA ALA A 65 -1.82 1.15 -3.85
C ALA A 65 -0.34 1.04 -4.22
N ARG A 66 0.24 -0.17 -4.11
CA ARG A 66 1.63 -0.43 -4.49
C ARG A 66 1.84 -0.25 -5.99
N GLN A 67 1.01 -0.89 -6.83
CA GLN A 67 1.09 -0.74 -8.29
C GLN A 67 0.99 0.73 -8.72
N LYS A 68 0.09 1.48 -8.09
CA LYS A 68 -0.10 2.92 -8.34
C LYS A 68 1.16 3.72 -8.00
N LEU A 69 1.76 3.46 -6.84
CA LEU A 69 3.00 4.10 -6.42
C LEU A 69 4.21 3.68 -7.27
N GLU A 70 4.28 2.42 -7.70
CA GLU A 70 5.34 1.90 -8.56
C GLU A 70 5.25 2.42 -10.02
N GLY A 71 4.24 3.24 -10.34
CA GLY A 71 4.02 3.72 -11.70
C GLY A 71 3.64 2.60 -12.67
N GLN A 72 3.29 1.41 -12.15
CA GLN A 72 2.70 0.36 -12.97
C GLN A 72 1.30 0.82 -13.36
N ALA A 73 0.92 0.55 -14.61
CA ALA A 73 -0.44 0.77 -15.07
C ALA A 73 -1.37 -0.08 -14.19
N VAL A 74 -1.94 0.53 -13.14
CA VAL A 74 -3.09 -0.02 -12.46
C VAL A 74 -4.14 -0.08 -13.56
N THR A 75 -4.50 -1.29 -13.98
CA THR A 75 -5.61 -1.48 -14.91
C THR A 75 -6.82 -0.88 -14.22
N ARG A 76 -7.13 0.37 -14.56
CA ARG A 76 -8.37 1.02 -14.19
C ARG A 76 -9.43 0.12 -14.77
N GLY A 77 -10.04 -0.72 -13.93
CA GLY A 77 -11.35 -1.27 -14.23
C GLY A 77 -12.18 -0.08 -14.63
N SER A 78 -12.61 -0.08 -15.88
CA SER A 78 -13.31 0.99 -16.59
C SER A 78 -14.23 1.78 -15.66
N CYS A 79 -13.76 2.90 -15.12
CA CYS A 79 -14.64 3.90 -14.56
C CYS A 79 -15.35 4.53 -15.75
N GLY A 80 -16.66 4.27 -15.80
CA GLY A 80 -17.53 4.40 -16.96
C GLY A 80 -17.43 5.72 -17.71
N ARG A 81 -17.67 5.61 -19.02
CA ARG A 81 -18.39 6.61 -19.76
C ARG A 81 -19.59 5.93 -20.41
#